data_AF-A0A497P1L7-F1
#
_entry.id   AF-A0A497P1L7-F1
#
_cell.length_a   1.000
_cell.length_b   1.000
_cell.length_c   1.000
_cell.angle_alpha   90.00
_cell.angle_beta   90.00
_cell.angle_gamma   90.00
#
_symmetry.space_group_name_H-M   'P 1'
#
loop_
_entity.id
_entity.type
_entity.pdbx_description
1 polymer ?
#
loop_
_entity_poly.entity_id
_entity_poly.type
_entity_poly.pdbx_seq_one_letter_code
_entity_poly.pdbx_strand_id
1 'polypeptide(L)'
;MSNKSESIARWRRKTKQRIVDAFGGQCCICGYNKYNGSLSLHHIDPSTKDARVSKFMANPCSWERIVTEARKCILVCNNCHSELHGGVIDIPKKIKLFNEEYSEYKEETKQTPCVVCGKLKPERNLTCSRICSSKRTGKVDWDSIDLIKELKTKSFAEIADKLNISDMAVRKRYKKLTLE
;
A
#
# COMPACT_ATOMS: atom_id res chain seq x y z
N MET A 1 -17.22 -8.77 -5.70
CA MET A 1 -16.48 -8.50 -4.44
C MET A 1 -15.99 -7.06 -4.49
N SER A 2 -16.05 -6.28 -3.41
CA SER A 2 -15.66 -4.85 -3.46
C SER A 2 -14.13 -4.69 -3.55
N ASN A 3 -13.64 -3.66 -4.25
CA ASN A 3 -12.19 -3.38 -4.38
C ASN A 3 -11.46 -3.27 -3.03
N LYS A 4 -12.17 -2.86 -1.97
CA LYS A 4 -11.62 -2.78 -0.59
C LYS A 4 -11.35 -4.16 0.02
N SER A 5 -12.12 -5.18 -0.37
CA SER A 5 -11.94 -6.55 0.13
C SER A 5 -10.69 -7.22 -0.45
N GLU A 6 -10.36 -6.94 -1.72
CA GLU A 6 -9.20 -7.52 -2.39
C GLU A 6 -7.87 -6.97 -1.89
N SER A 7 -7.79 -5.66 -1.62
CA SER A 7 -6.58 -5.04 -1.06
C SER A 7 -6.25 -5.59 0.33
N ILE A 8 -7.27 -5.75 1.19
CA ILE A 8 -7.12 -6.36 2.52
C ILE A 8 -6.71 -7.83 2.39
N ALA A 9 -7.33 -8.61 1.49
CA ALA A 9 -6.96 -10.00 1.25
C ALA A 9 -5.51 -10.13 0.75
N ARG A 10 -5.06 -9.22 -0.12
CA ARG A 10 -3.67 -9.16 -0.58
C ARG A 10 -2.71 -8.83 0.56
N TRP A 11 -3.04 -7.83 1.39
CA TRP A 11 -2.24 -7.47 2.56
C TRP A 11 -2.12 -8.66 3.52
N ARG A 12 -3.24 -9.32 3.90
CA ARG A 12 -3.24 -10.49 4.80
C ARG A 12 -2.33 -11.60 4.29
N ARG A 13 -2.41 -11.93 3.00
CA ARG A 13 -1.55 -12.96 2.38
C ARG A 13 -0.07 -12.60 2.45
N LYS A 14 0.30 -11.38 2.06
CA LYS A 14 1.69 -10.90 2.10
C LYS A 14 2.24 -10.86 3.52
N THR A 15 1.50 -10.26 4.44
CA THR A 15 1.86 -10.17 5.86
C THR A 15 2.01 -11.56 6.47
N LYS A 16 1.09 -12.49 6.17
CA LYS A 16 1.18 -13.88 6.66
C LYS A 16 2.44 -14.57 6.17
N GLN A 17 2.72 -14.47 4.87
CA GLN A 17 3.94 -15.02 4.29
C GLN A 17 5.17 -14.49 5.01
N ARG A 18 5.28 -13.16 5.13
CA ARG A 18 6.42 -12.51 5.78
C ARG A 18 6.62 -12.94 7.23
N ILE A 19 5.53 -13.06 8.00
CA ILE A 19 5.59 -13.59 9.36
C ILE A 19 6.12 -15.03 9.33
N VAL A 20 5.58 -15.88 8.48
CA VAL A 20 6.01 -17.28 8.38
C VAL A 20 7.51 -17.37 8.05
N ASP A 21 7.99 -16.58 7.10
CA ASP A 21 9.40 -16.52 6.72
C ASP A 21 10.29 -16.05 7.88
N ALA A 22 9.83 -15.04 8.64
CA ALA A 22 10.53 -14.53 9.82
C ALA A 22 10.68 -15.56 10.96
N PHE A 23 9.89 -16.64 10.96
CA PHE A 23 10.01 -17.75 11.91
C PHE A 23 10.60 -19.03 11.28
N GLY A 24 11.12 -18.93 10.05
CA GLY A 24 11.81 -20.03 9.37
C GLY A 24 10.89 -20.99 8.61
N GLY A 25 9.69 -20.56 8.23
CA GLY A 25 8.87 -21.24 7.22
C GLY A 25 8.03 -22.42 7.70
N GLN A 26 8.13 -22.81 8.97
CA GLN A 26 7.52 -24.04 9.48
C GLN A 26 7.14 -23.95 10.95
N CYS A 27 6.24 -24.84 11.39
CA CYS A 27 5.94 -25.01 12.81
C CYS A 27 7.22 -25.38 13.58
N CYS A 28 7.51 -24.65 14.66
CA CYS A 28 8.70 -24.88 15.48
C CYS A 28 8.64 -26.15 16.34
N ILE A 29 7.47 -26.82 16.42
CA ILE A 29 7.24 -28.03 17.21
C ILE A 29 7.29 -29.26 16.31
N CYS A 30 6.40 -29.35 15.32
CA CYS A 30 6.25 -30.55 14.48
C CYS A 30 6.82 -30.40 13.04
N GLY A 31 7.33 -29.23 12.68
CA GLY A 31 7.92 -28.99 11.34
C GLY A 31 6.91 -28.82 10.21
N TYR A 32 5.60 -28.76 10.48
CA TYR A 32 4.59 -28.52 9.45
C TYR A 32 4.86 -27.25 8.63
N ASN A 33 4.89 -27.36 7.30
CA ASN A 33 5.20 -26.27 6.37
C ASN A 33 4.38 -26.31 5.05
N LYS A 34 3.30 -27.10 5.00
CA LYS A 34 2.55 -27.32 3.74
C LYS A 34 1.67 -26.14 3.34
N TYR A 35 1.04 -25.47 4.31
CA TYR A 35 0.14 -24.34 4.05
C TYR A 35 0.23 -23.27 5.14
N ASN A 36 0.58 -22.06 4.73
CA ASN A 36 0.78 -20.94 5.65
C ASN A 36 -0.48 -20.52 6.43
N GLY A 37 -1.67 -20.79 5.88
CA GLY A 37 -2.93 -20.52 6.59
C GLY A 37 -3.20 -21.48 7.76
N SER A 38 -2.50 -22.62 7.83
CA SER A 38 -2.54 -23.56 8.95
C SER A 38 -1.46 -23.30 10.01
N LEU A 39 -0.66 -22.26 9.83
CA LEU A 39 0.31 -21.78 10.82
C LEU A 39 -0.29 -20.60 11.58
N SER A 40 0.06 -20.43 12.85
CA SER A 40 -0.46 -19.40 13.75
C SER A 40 0.64 -18.97 14.74
N LEU A 41 0.55 -17.74 15.23
CA LEU A 41 1.44 -17.27 16.30
C LEU A 41 0.84 -17.65 17.65
N HIS A 42 1.68 -18.25 18.49
CA HIS A 42 1.35 -18.54 19.88
C HIS A 42 2.23 -17.67 20.79
N HIS A 43 1.61 -17.00 21.76
CA HIS A 43 2.35 -16.21 22.75
C HIS A 43 3.09 -17.12 23.72
N ILE A 44 4.39 -16.88 23.91
CA ILE A 44 5.20 -17.63 24.87
C ILE A 44 4.70 -17.35 26.30
N ASP A 45 4.41 -16.09 26.57
CA ASP A 45 3.74 -15.64 27.79
C ASP A 45 2.46 -14.88 27.43
N PRO A 46 1.27 -15.47 27.67
CA PRO A 46 -0.02 -14.84 27.38
C PRO A 46 -0.23 -13.48 28.07
N SER A 47 0.43 -13.21 29.21
CA SER A 47 0.31 -11.96 29.95
C SER A 47 0.97 -10.77 29.23
N THR A 48 1.92 -11.05 28.33
CA THR A 48 2.68 -10.02 27.59
C THR A 48 1.99 -9.56 26.30
N LYS A 49 0.85 -10.17 25.96
CA LYS A 49 0.07 -9.94 24.75
C LYS A 49 -0.51 -8.52 24.71
N ASP A 50 -0.29 -7.80 23.61
CA ASP A 50 -1.00 -6.54 23.36
C ASP A 50 -2.33 -6.82 22.64
N ALA A 51 -3.45 -6.67 23.36
CA ALA A 51 -4.80 -6.86 22.82
C ALA A 51 -5.09 -5.96 21.59
N ARG A 52 -4.45 -4.79 21.49
CA ARG A 52 -4.62 -3.85 20.37
C ARG A 52 -3.91 -4.33 19.11
N VAL A 53 -2.84 -5.12 19.25
CA VAL A 53 -2.02 -5.59 18.14
C VAL A 53 -2.35 -7.04 17.77
N SER A 54 -2.67 -7.90 18.73
CA SER A 54 -2.94 -9.34 18.50
C SER A 54 -4.01 -9.67 17.45
N LYS A 55 -4.87 -8.73 17.08
CA LYS A 55 -5.85 -8.85 15.99
C LYS A 55 -5.40 -8.21 14.67
N PHE A 56 -4.09 -8.05 14.45
CA PHE A 56 -3.53 -7.38 13.26
C PHE A 56 -3.95 -8.05 11.94
N MET A 57 -4.21 -9.36 11.94
CA MET A 57 -4.73 -10.06 10.76
C MET A 57 -6.15 -9.61 10.39
N ALA A 58 -6.98 -9.30 11.38
CA ALA A 58 -8.33 -8.78 11.16
C ALA A 58 -8.28 -7.29 10.80
N ASN A 59 -7.48 -6.52 11.54
CA ASN A 59 -7.34 -5.06 11.44
C ASN A 59 -5.91 -4.70 11.03
N PRO A 60 -5.65 -4.44 9.73
CA PRO A 60 -4.32 -4.12 9.24
C PRO A 60 -3.65 -2.98 10.02
N CYS A 61 -2.39 -3.19 10.40
CA CYS A 61 -1.57 -2.20 11.09
C CYS A 61 -0.16 -2.15 10.47
N SER A 62 0.69 -1.26 10.99
CA SER A 62 2.05 -1.11 10.48
C SER A 62 2.92 -2.33 10.80
N TRP A 63 3.94 -2.59 9.97
CA TRP A 63 4.80 -3.74 10.15
C TRP A 63 5.55 -3.70 11.48
N GLU A 64 5.97 -2.52 11.92
CA GLU A 64 6.67 -2.31 13.19
C GLU A 64 5.83 -2.82 14.38
N ARG A 65 4.52 -2.53 14.38
CA ARG A 65 3.61 -3.02 15.41
C ARG A 65 3.50 -4.55 15.37
N ILE A 66 3.43 -5.13 14.18
CA ILE A 66 3.38 -6.59 14.00
C ILE A 66 4.67 -7.23 14.55
N VAL A 67 5.84 -6.64 14.25
CA VAL A 67 7.15 -7.12 14.74
C VAL A 67 7.21 -7.08 16.27
N THR A 68 6.77 -5.99 16.90
CA THR A 68 6.73 -5.88 18.37
C THR A 68 5.96 -7.03 19.02
N GLU A 69 4.83 -7.43 18.43
CA GLU A 69 4.04 -8.55 18.93
C GLU A 69 4.65 -9.91 18.55
N ALA A 70 5.15 -10.05 17.33
CA ALA A 70 5.76 -11.27 16.83
C ALA A 70 6.97 -11.70 17.69
N ARG A 71 7.80 -10.76 18.17
CA ARG A 71 8.93 -11.06 19.06
C ARG A 71 8.55 -11.80 20.36
N LYS A 72 7.29 -11.74 20.79
CA LYS A 72 6.75 -12.41 21.98
C LYS A 72 6.14 -13.78 21.69
N CYS A 73 6.22 -14.22 20.43
CA CYS A 73 5.49 -15.38 19.94
C CYS A 73 6.44 -16.46 19.38
N ILE A 74 5.88 -17.64 19.17
CA ILE A 74 6.42 -18.72 18.33
C ILE A 74 5.46 -19.02 17.18
N LEU A 75 5.97 -19.60 16.10
CA LEU A 75 5.16 -20.07 14.98
C LEU A 75 4.84 -21.56 15.13
N VAL A 76 3.55 -21.88 15.23
CA VAL A 76 3.06 -23.26 15.38
C VAL A 76 1.96 -23.57 14.38
N CYS A 77 1.74 -24.84 14.05
CA CYS A 77 0.56 -25.23 13.28
C CYS A 77 -0.68 -25.22 14.17
N ASN A 78 -1.87 -25.20 13.57
CA ASN A 78 -3.13 -25.14 14.32
C ASN A 78 -3.29 -26.30 15.32
N ASN A 79 -2.79 -27.50 15.00
CA ASN A 79 -2.87 -28.65 15.92
C ASN A 79 -1.99 -28.43 17.16
N CYS A 80 -0.69 -28.16 16.97
CA CYS A 80 0.21 -27.88 18.09
C CYS A 80 -0.23 -26.62 18.87
N HIS A 81 -0.85 -25.65 18.20
CA HIS A 81 -1.42 -24.49 18.87
C HIS A 81 -2.56 -24.86 19.82
N SER A 82 -3.47 -25.73 19.38
CA SER A 82 -4.54 -26.26 20.22
C SER A 82 -4.00 -27.13 21.36
N GLU A 83 -3.00 -27.96 21.10
CA GLU A 83 -2.34 -28.80 22.11
C GLU A 83 -1.65 -27.96 23.20
N LEU A 84 -0.96 -26.88 22.83
CA LEU A 84 -0.37 -25.92 23.77
C LEU A 84 -1.45 -25.27 24.65
N HIS A 85 -2.54 -24.79 24.05
CA HIS A 85 -3.65 -24.21 24.83
C HIS A 85 -4.35 -25.23 25.73
N GLY A 86 -4.38 -26.50 25.32
CA GLY A 86 -4.94 -27.61 26.09
C GLY A 86 -3.99 -28.18 27.15
N GLY A 87 -2.73 -27.71 27.22
CA GLY A 87 -1.72 -28.28 28.12
C GLY A 87 -1.31 -29.71 27.77
N VAL A 88 -1.54 -30.14 26.53
CA VAL A 88 -1.16 -31.47 26.03
C VAL A 88 0.34 -31.53 25.74
N ILE A 89 0.91 -30.41 25.30
CA ILE A 89 2.34 -30.25 25.04
C ILE A 89 2.83 -28.94 25.66
N ASP A 90 4.11 -28.89 26.01
CA ASP A 90 4.79 -27.69 26.47
C ASP A 90 5.63 -27.06 25.36
N ILE A 91 5.96 -25.77 25.54
CA ILE A 91 6.89 -25.06 24.66
C ILE A 91 8.29 -25.66 24.83
N PRO A 92 8.95 -26.16 23.76
CA PRO A 92 10.29 -26.70 23.86
C PRO A 92 11.32 -25.64 24.31
N LYS A 93 12.35 -26.05 25.07
CA LYS A 93 13.41 -25.13 25.51
C LYS A 93 14.23 -24.52 24.36
N LYS A 94 14.35 -25.25 23.23
CA LYS A 94 15.06 -24.80 22.03
C LYS A 94 14.07 -24.54 20.91
N ILE A 95 13.64 -23.28 20.78
CA ILE A 95 12.67 -22.84 19.78
C ILE A 95 13.28 -21.80 18.85
N LYS A 96 12.77 -21.78 17.60
CA LYS A 96 13.05 -20.68 16.68
C LYS A 96 12.17 -19.49 17.07
N LEU A 97 12.83 -18.38 17.42
CA LEU A 97 12.18 -17.10 17.65
C LEU A 97 12.13 -16.29 16.35
N PHE A 98 11.56 -15.09 16.43
CA PHE A 98 11.51 -14.14 15.33
C PHE A 98 12.93 -13.80 14.83
N ASN A 99 13.16 -13.86 13.51
CA ASN A 99 14.40 -13.43 12.87
C ASN A 99 14.40 -11.90 12.72
N GLU A 100 15.34 -11.24 13.40
CA GLU A 100 15.49 -9.78 13.42
C GLU A 100 15.84 -9.16 12.06
N GLU A 101 16.36 -9.93 11.10
CA GLU A 101 16.53 -9.49 9.71
C GLU A 101 15.20 -9.06 9.06
N TYR A 102 14.07 -9.57 9.57
CA TYR A 102 12.73 -9.22 9.09
C TYR A 102 12.11 -8.04 9.83
N SER A 103 12.76 -7.50 10.87
CA SER A 103 12.24 -6.42 11.70
C SER A 103 12.02 -5.14 10.90
N GLU A 104 12.95 -4.82 10.01
CA GLU A 104 12.85 -3.69 9.10
C GLU A 104 12.20 -4.13 7.79
N TYR A 105 11.07 -3.51 7.46
CA TYR A 105 10.42 -3.69 6.16
C TYR A 105 10.00 -2.38 5.56
N LYS A 106 10.43 -2.15 4.33
CA LYS A 106 9.81 -1.15 3.46
C LYS A 106 9.41 -1.86 2.17
N GLU A 107 8.11 -1.95 1.93
CA GLU A 107 7.61 -2.46 0.65
C GLU A 107 8.04 -1.47 -0.45
N GLU A 108 8.89 -1.93 -1.37
CA GLU A 108 9.33 -1.11 -2.49
C GLU A 108 8.12 -0.73 -3.34
N THR A 109 7.90 0.58 -3.49
CA THR A 109 6.83 1.07 -4.35
C THR A 109 7.34 1.04 -5.79
N LYS A 110 6.80 0.12 -6.59
CA LYS A 110 7.08 0.07 -8.03
C LYS A 110 6.87 1.44 -8.65
N GLN A 111 7.86 1.89 -9.42
CA GLN A 111 7.79 3.16 -10.13
C GLN A 111 7.54 2.92 -11.61
N THR A 112 6.71 3.76 -12.21
CA THR A 112 6.43 3.76 -13.65
C THR A 112 6.49 5.18 -14.20
N PRO A 113 6.84 5.36 -15.48
CA PRO A 113 6.82 6.69 -16.11
C PRO A 113 5.43 7.33 -16.08
N CYS A 114 5.40 8.65 -15.92
CA CYS A 114 4.20 9.48 -16.08
C CYS A 114 3.76 9.52 -17.54
N VAL A 115 2.48 9.29 -17.81
CA VAL A 115 1.93 9.32 -19.18
C VAL A 115 1.98 10.70 -19.85
N VAL A 116 2.22 11.77 -19.07
CA VAL A 116 2.27 13.15 -19.60
C VAL A 116 3.70 13.65 -19.75
N CYS A 117 4.56 13.36 -18.78
CA CYS A 117 5.90 13.99 -18.70
C CYS A 117 7.05 12.99 -18.55
N GLY A 118 6.78 11.68 -18.56
CA GLY A 118 7.81 10.64 -18.43
C GLY A 118 8.42 10.48 -17.04
N LYS A 119 8.27 11.44 -16.12
CA LYS A 119 8.84 11.36 -14.76
C LYS A 119 8.37 10.10 -14.02
N LEU A 120 9.29 9.46 -13.30
CA LEU A 120 8.98 8.30 -12.47
C LEU A 120 8.02 8.68 -11.33
N LYS A 121 7.05 7.82 -11.07
CA LYS A 121 6.00 7.99 -10.06
C LYS A 121 5.56 6.62 -9.52
N PRO A 122 4.87 6.56 -8.37
CA PRO A 122 4.24 5.32 -7.92
C PRO A 122 3.32 4.72 -9.00
N GLU A 123 3.44 3.41 -9.22
CA GLU A 123 2.64 2.64 -10.19
C GLU A 123 1.13 2.85 -10.02
N ARG A 124 0.66 2.97 -8.78
CA ARG A 124 -0.75 3.23 -8.45
C ARG A 124 -1.31 4.54 -9.04
N ASN A 125 -0.46 5.52 -9.33
CA ASN A 125 -0.89 6.81 -9.86
C ASN A 125 -0.70 6.80 -11.38
N LEU A 126 -1.62 7.38 -12.17
CA LEU A 126 -1.40 7.50 -13.62
C LEU A 126 -0.55 8.72 -14.02
N THR A 127 -0.48 9.73 -13.16
CA THR A 127 0.29 10.97 -13.38
C THR A 127 1.13 11.33 -12.16
N CYS A 128 2.27 12.00 -12.35
CA CYS A 128 3.20 12.30 -11.25
C CYS A 128 2.75 13.45 -10.35
N SER A 129 1.87 14.34 -10.83
CA SER A 129 1.42 15.53 -10.10
C SER A 129 0.02 15.96 -10.54
N ARG A 130 -0.61 16.86 -9.77
CA ARG A 130 -1.91 17.45 -10.13
C ARG A 130 -1.83 18.26 -11.43
N ILE A 131 -0.68 18.88 -11.73
CA ILE A 131 -0.42 19.56 -13.00
C ILE A 131 -0.49 18.56 -14.16
N CYS A 132 0.21 17.43 -14.06
CA CYS A 132 0.16 16.39 -15.11
C CYS A 132 -1.23 15.75 -15.21
N SER A 133 -1.93 15.56 -14.09
CA SER A 133 -3.32 15.09 -14.10
C SER A 133 -4.22 16.05 -14.88
N SER A 134 -4.11 17.36 -14.64
CA SER A 134 -4.86 18.39 -15.36
C SER A 134 -4.49 18.46 -16.84
N LYS A 135 -3.21 18.33 -17.19
CA LYS A 135 -2.76 18.27 -18.59
C LYS A 135 -3.36 17.07 -19.32
N ARG A 136 -3.30 15.88 -18.71
CA ARG A 136 -3.88 14.64 -19.27
C ARG A 136 -5.38 14.75 -19.54
N THR A 137 -6.13 15.37 -18.63
CA THR A 137 -7.59 15.55 -18.78
C THR A 137 -7.96 16.83 -19.54
N GLY A 138 -6.98 17.66 -19.89
CA GLY A 138 -7.20 18.91 -20.61
C GLY A 138 -7.67 18.61 -22.03
N LYS A 139 -8.76 19.24 -22.45
CA LYS A 139 -9.24 19.17 -23.85
C LYS A 139 -8.35 19.97 -24.81
N VAL A 140 -7.64 20.96 -24.29
CA VAL A 140 -6.87 21.92 -25.07
C VAL A 140 -5.41 21.84 -24.64
N ASP A 141 -4.54 21.66 -25.63
CA ASP A 141 -3.11 21.78 -25.45
C ASP A 141 -2.70 23.26 -25.43
N TRP A 142 -2.72 23.85 -24.23
CA TRP A 142 -2.37 25.25 -24.02
C TRP A 142 -0.87 25.55 -24.20
N ASP A 143 -0.01 24.54 -24.30
CA ASP A 143 1.42 24.76 -24.57
C ASP A 143 1.63 25.09 -26.06
N SER A 144 0.70 24.68 -26.93
CA SER A 144 0.70 24.96 -28.38
C SER A 144 0.07 26.31 -28.77
N ILE A 145 -0.57 27.02 -27.83
CA ILE A 145 -1.35 28.23 -28.09
C ILE A 145 -0.82 29.41 -27.29
N ASP A 146 -0.36 30.44 -27.99
CA ASP A 146 -0.09 31.75 -27.39
C ASP A 146 -1.40 32.54 -27.22
N LEU A 147 -2.04 32.33 -26.07
CA LEU A 147 -3.33 32.93 -25.75
C LEU A 147 -3.26 34.46 -25.67
N ILE A 148 -2.16 35.04 -25.20
CA ILE A 148 -2.02 36.51 -25.06
C ILE A 148 -1.98 37.15 -26.44
N LYS A 149 -1.28 36.51 -27.39
CA LYS A 149 -1.22 37.00 -28.78
C LYS A 149 -2.56 36.87 -29.50
N GLU A 150 -3.25 35.74 -29.37
CA GLU A 150 -4.57 35.53 -30.00
C GLU A 150 -5.64 36.49 -29.46
N LEU A 151 -5.59 36.86 -28.17
CA LEU A 151 -6.52 37.83 -27.57
C LEU A 151 -6.35 39.27 -28.05
N LYS A 152 -5.28 39.60 -28.79
CA LYS A 152 -5.13 40.91 -29.43
C LYS A 152 -6.06 41.09 -30.63
N THR A 153 -6.43 39.99 -31.28
CA THR A 153 -7.19 40.00 -32.53
C THR A 153 -8.57 39.35 -32.39
N LYS A 154 -8.79 38.51 -31.38
CA LYS A 154 -10.04 37.79 -31.16
C LYS A 154 -10.56 37.99 -29.74
N SER A 155 -11.87 37.93 -29.59
CA SER A 155 -12.55 37.90 -28.30
C SER A 155 -12.39 36.56 -27.59
N PHE A 156 -12.63 36.54 -26.27
CA PHE A 156 -12.62 35.31 -25.47
C PHE A 156 -13.62 34.26 -26.00
N ALA A 157 -14.79 34.70 -26.48
CA ALA A 157 -15.82 33.82 -27.01
C ALA A 157 -15.39 33.16 -28.33
N GLU A 158 -14.79 33.92 -29.26
CA GLU A 158 -14.32 33.38 -30.54
C GLU A 158 -13.19 32.37 -30.36
N ILE A 159 -12.29 32.60 -29.39
CA ILE A 159 -11.24 31.63 -29.05
C ILE A 159 -11.85 30.38 -28.41
N ALA A 160 -12.87 30.54 -27.56
CA ALA A 160 -13.55 29.43 -26.92
C ALA A 160 -14.26 28.53 -27.93
N ASP A 161 -14.97 29.13 -28.90
CA ASP A 161 -15.62 28.42 -30.00
C ASP A 161 -14.60 27.69 -30.88
N LYS A 162 -13.50 28.36 -31.26
CA LYS A 162 -12.41 27.74 -32.04
C LYS A 162 -11.82 26.51 -31.35
N LEU A 163 -11.70 26.56 -30.02
CA LEU A 163 -11.12 25.49 -29.21
C LEU A 163 -12.16 24.49 -28.68
N ASN A 164 -13.44 24.68 -29.01
CA ASN A 164 -14.58 23.88 -28.56
C ASN A 164 -14.61 23.71 -27.01
N ILE A 165 -14.45 24.84 -26.31
CA ILE A 165 -14.49 24.95 -24.85
C ILE A 165 -15.38 26.11 -24.41
N SER A 166 -15.66 26.23 -23.11
CA SER A 166 -16.40 27.38 -22.60
C SER A 166 -15.54 28.63 -22.53
N ASP A 167 -16.15 29.80 -22.79
CA ASP A 167 -15.53 31.13 -22.63
C ASP A 167 -14.87 31.29 -21.25
N MET A 168 -15.52 30.79 -20.20
CA MET A 168 -14.98 30.78 -18.84
C MET A 168 -13.67 30.00 -18.70
N ALA A 169 -13.45 28.93 -19.48
CA ALA A 169 -12.20 28.18 -19.46
C ALA A 169 -11.04 29.00 -20.04
N VAL A 170 -11.29 29.77 -21.12
CA VAL A 170 -10.32 30.71 -21.70
C VAL A 170 -10.00 31.83 -20.71
N ARG A 171 -11.01 32.41 -20.07
CA ARG A 171 -10.82 33.46 -19.05
C ARG A 171 -10.01 32.99 -17.84
N LYS A 172 -10.30 31.79 -17.33
CA LYS A 172 -9.53 31.18 -16.23
C LYS A 172 -8.07 30.95 -16.63
N ARG A 173 -7.81 30.53 -17.87
CA ARG A 173 -6.44 30.38 -18.38
C ARG A 173 -5.73 31.72 -18.49
N TYR A 174 -6.38 32.73 -19.05
CA TYR A 174 -5.84 34.10 -19.13
C TYR A 174 -5.49 34.65 -17.75
N LYS A 175 -6.43 34.59 -16.79
CA LYS A 175 -6.20 35.02 -15.40
C LYS A 175 -4.97 34.34 -14.77
N LYS A 176 -4.71 33.07 -15.09
CA LYS A 176 -3.54 32.34 -14.59
C LYS A 176 -2.24 32.86 -15.20
N LEU A 177 -2.22 33.19 -16.50
CA LEU A 177 -1.04 33.69 -17.19
C LEU A 177 -0.67 35.13 -16.78
N THR A 178 -1.64 35.89 -16.26
CA THR A 178 -1.45 37.29 -15.82
C THR A 178 -1.23 37.44 -14.30
N LEU A 179 -1.30 36.35 -13.54
CA LEU A 179 -1.11 36.33 -12.07
C LEU A 179 0.19 35.61 -11.66
N GLU A 180 0.96 35.12 -12.62
CA GLU A 180 2.39 34.82 -12.47
C GLU A 180 3.20 36.08 -12.83
#